data_AF-A0A8J6ZFF4-F1
#
_entry.id   AF-A0A8J6ZFF4-F1
#
_cell.length_a   1.000
_cell.length_b   1.000
_cell.length_c   1.000
_cell.angle_alpha   90.00
_cell.angle_beta   90.00
_cell.angle_gamma   90.00
#
_symmetry.space_group_name_H-M   'P 1'
#
loop_
_entity.id
_entity.type
_entity.pdbx_description
1 polymer ?
#
loop_
_entity_poly.entity_id
_entity_poly.type
_entity_poly.pdbx_seq_one_letter_code
_entity_poly.pdbx_strand_id
1 'polypeptide(L)' 'MKIWIDAQLPPTLASWVTNTFAIEALSLKDIGLRDAKDIDIFEVARIANFVTFIIGNHSF' A
#
# COMPACT_ATOMS: atom_id res chain seq x y z
N MET A 1 6.56 11.10 -3.86
CA MET A 1 6.37 9.95 -2.95
C MET A 1 5.02 9.35 -3.26
N LYS A 2 4.93 8.04 -3.48
CA LYS A 2 3.63 7.35 -3.56
C LYS A 2 3.50 6.40 -2.38
N ILE A 3 2.30 6.36 -1.81
CA ILE A 3 1.98 5.55 -0.63
C ILE A 3 1.11 4.39 -1.07
N TRP A 4 1.48 3.19 -0.68
CA TRP A 4 0.63 2.02 -0.87
C TRP A 4 0.00 1.64 0.46
N ILE A 5 -1.33 1.59 0.45
CA ILE A 5 -2.18 1.31 1.61
C ILE A 5 -2.58 -0.16 1.55
N ASP A 6 -2.38 -0.87 2.65
CA ASP A 6 -2.71 -2.29 2.82
C ASP A 6 -4.10 -2.68 2.27
N ALA A 7 -4.22 -3.89 1.71
CA ALA A 7 -5.48 -4.37 1.14
C ALA A 7 -6.55 -4.73 2.20
N GLN A 8 -6.15 -4.87 3.47
CA GLN A 8 -7.03 -5.00 4.63
C GLN A 8 -7.64 -3.66 5.05
N LEU A 9 -7.04 -2.54 4.64
CA LEU A 9 -7.59 -1.21 4.90
C LEU A 9 -8.63 -0.83 3.84
N PRO A 10 -9.64 -0.04 4.21
CA PRO A 10 -10.62 0.42 3.26
C PRO A 10 -9.95 1.33 2.20
N PRO A 11 -10.26 1.16 0.90
CA PRO A 11 -9.65 1.95 -0.18
C PRO A 11 -9.99 3.45 -0.07
N THR A 12 -11.03 3.80 0.68
CA THR A 12 -11.35 5.19 1.03
C THR A 12 -10.23 5.87 1.82
N LEU A 13 -9.37 5.12 2.52
CA LEU A 13 -8.21 5.67 3.21
C LEU A 13 -7.15 6.17 2.21
N ALA A 14 -6.93 5.46 1.10
CA ALA A 14 -6.02 5.92 0.04
C ALA A 14 -6.51 7.24 -0.57
N SER A 15 -7.82 7.32 -0.86
CA SER A 15 -8.44 8.56 -1.34
C SER A 15 -8.36 9.68 -0.30
N TRP A 16 -8.59 9.39 0.98
CA TRP A 16 -8.50 10.38 2.05
C TRP A 16 -7.08 10.92 2.23
N VAL A 17 -6.07 10.05 2.22
CA VAL A 17 -4.65 10.45 2.30
C VAL A 17 -4.28 11.31 1.09
N THR A 18 -4.72 10.91 -0.10
CA THR A 18 -4.47 11.68 -1.33
C THR A 18 -5.07 13.07 -1.26
N ASN A 19 -6.31 13.18 -0.76
CA ASN A 19 -6.99 14.46 -0.68
C ASN A 19 -6.47 15.35 0.47
N THR A 20 -6.09 14.74 1.60
CA THR A 20 -5.66 15.46 2.81
C THR A 20 -4.21 15.92 2.73
N PHE A 21 -3.32 15.07 2.20
CA PHE A 21 -1.89 15.32 2.17
C PHE A 21 -1.37 15.71 0.77
N ALA A 22 -2.23 15.67 -0.26
CA ALA A 22 -1.84 15.89 -1.67
C ALA A 22 -0.72 14.93 -2.14
N ILE A 23 -0.69 13.71 -1.60
CA ILE A 23 0.29 12.66 -1.92
C ILE A 23 -0.44 11.54 -2.65
N GLU A 24 0.08 11.05 -3.77
CA GLU A 24 -0.51 9.88 -4.45
C GLU A 24 -0.52 8.67 -3.50
N ALA A 25 -1.70 8.24 -3.08
CA ALA A 25 -1.90 7.01 -2.33
C ALA A 25 -2.78 6.03 -3.11
N LEU A 26 -2.35 4.77 -3.17
CA LEU A 26 -3.06 3.69 -3.86
C LEU A 26 -3.34 2.56 -2.86
N SER A 27 -4.52 1.96 -2.95
CA SER A 27 -4.80 0.75 -2.17
C SER A 27 -4.22 -0.47 -2.89
N LEU A 28 -3.53 -1.34 -2.14
CA LEU A 28 -3.09 -2.65 -2.63
C LEU A 28 -4.27 -3.50 -3.17
N LYS A 29 -5.49 -3.24 -2.66
CA LYS A 29 -6.73 -3.83 -3.16
C LYS A 29 -7.09 -3.35 -4.57
N ASP A 30 -6.89 -2.05 -4.86
CA ASP A 30 -7.18 -1.44 -6.17
C ASP A 30 -6.25 -1.96 -7.27
N ILE A 31 -4.99 -2.23 -6.91
CA ILE A 31 -3.98 -2.79 -7.82
C ILE A 31 -4.00 -4.32 -7.88
N GLY A 32 -4.97 -4.98 -7.24
CA GLY A 32 -5.15 -6.43 -7.29
C GLY A 32 -4.10 -7.24 -6.51
N LEU A 33 -3.25 -6.59 -5.71
CA LEU A 33 -2.21 -7.23 -4.90
C LEU A 33 -2.72 -7.73 -3.53
N ARG A 34 -4.03 -7.92 -3.37
CA ARG A 34 -4.62 -8.39 -2.11
C ARG A 34 -4.10 -9.76 -1.67
N ASP A 35 -3.80 -10.63 -2.64
CA ASP A 35 -3.32 -12.00 -2.42
C ASP A 35 -1.82 -12.14 -2.77
N ALA A 36 -1.13 -11.03 -3.03
CA ALA A 36 0.32 -11.03 -3.21
C ALA A 36 1.00 -11.22 -1.86
N LYS A 37 2.07 -12.01 -1.82
CA LYS A 37 2.84 -12.18 -0.59
C LYS A 37 3.47 -10.84 -0.23
N ASP A 38 3.54 -10.51 1.06
CA ASP A 38 4.13 -9.26 1.55
C ASP A 38 5.53 -9.01 1.01
N ILE A 39 6.27 -10.09 0.73
CA ILE A 39 7.62 -10.05 0.16
C ILE A 39 7.64 -9.48 -1.27
N ASP A 40 6.66 -9.82 -2.10
CA ASP A 40 6.52 -9.29 -3.47
C ASP A 40 6.16 -7.80 -3.42
N ILE A 41 5.29 -7.41 -2.49
CA ILE A 41 4.91 -6.00 -2.27
C ILE A 41 6.12 -5.19 -1.78
N PHE A 42 6.91 -5.75 -0.86
CA PHE A 42 8.12 -5.12 -0.35
C PHE A 42 9.20 -4.99 -1.43
N GLU A 43 9.40 -6.00 -2.27
CA GLU A 43 10.37 -5.95 -3.37
C GLU A 43 10.02 -4.86 -4.38
N VAL A 44 8.75 -4.82 -4.82
CA VAL A 44 8.30 -3.81 -5.78
C VAL A 44 8.38 -2.41 -5.17
N ALA A 45 7.99 -2.25 -3.91
CA ALA A 45 8.08 -0.97 -3.21
C ALA A 45 9.52 -0.50 -3.02
N ARG A 46 10.45 -1.43 -2.71
CA ARG A 46 11.88 -1.16 -2.59
C ARG A 46 12.47 -0.68 -3.92
N ILE A 47 12.12 -1.34 -5.02
CA ILE A 47 12.60 -0.98 -6.36
C ILE A 47 12.06 0.39 -6.80
N ALA A 48 10.82 0.70 -6.46
CA ALA A 48 10.15 1.92 -6.89
C ALA A 48 10.22 3.09 -5.88
N ASN A 49 10.97 2.92 -4.78
CA ASN A 49 11.12 3.91 -3.70
C ASN A 49 9.76 4.39 -3.13
N PHE A 50 8.82 3.45 -3.00
CA PHE A 50 7.50 3.69 -2.42
C PHE A 50 7.49 3.45 -0.92
N VAL A 51 6.59 4.15 -0.23
CA VAL A 51 6.32 3.91 1.19
C VAL A 51 5.12 2.96 1.25
N THR A 52 5.35 1.74 1.71
CA THR A 52 4.28 0.75 1.90
C THR A 52 3.88 0.71 3.36
N PHE A 53 2.57 0.83 3.62
CA PHE A 53 2.01 0.59 4.94
C PHE A 53 1.29 -0.75 4.89
N ILE A 54 1.91 -1.77 5.46
CA ILE A 54 1.39 -3.13 5.54
C ILE A 54 0.90 -3.34 6.97
N ILE A 55 -0.33 -3.83 7.12
CA ILE A 55 -0.84 -4.29 8.42
C ILE A 55 -1.22 -5.75 8.28
N GLY A 56 -0.30 -6.62 8.69
CA GLY A 56 -0.47 -8.06 8.75
C GLY A 56 0.25 -8.59 9.98
N ASN A 57 -0.35 -9.57 10.64
CA ASN A 57 0.29 -10.30 11.73
C ASN A 57 1.34 -11.24 11.11
N HIS A 58 2.54 -10.74 10.85
CA HIS A 58 3.63 -11.53 10.28
C HIS A 58 4.85 -11.51 11.21
N SER A 59 5.08 -12.67 11.85
CA SER A 59 6.42 -13.07 12.26
C SER A 59 7.28 -13.18 10.99
N PHE A 60 8.40 -12.47 11.02
CA PHE A 60 9.45 -12.47 9.99
C PHE A 60 10.08 -13.86 9.80
#